data_AF-A0A9J6F4N8-F1
#
_entry.id   AF-A0A9J6F4N8-F1
#
_cell.length_a   1.000
_cell.length_b   1.000
_cell.length_c   1.000
_cell.angle_alpha   90.00
_cell.angle_beta   90.00
_cell.angle_gamma   90.00
#
_symmetry.space_group_name_H-M   'P 1'
#
loop_
_entity.id
_entity.type
_entity.pdbx_description
1 polymer ?
#
loop_
_entity_poly.entity_id
_entity_poly.type
_entity_poly.pdbx_seq_one_letter_code
_entity_poly.pdbx_strand_id
1 'polypeptide(L)'
;MKGIYVAAGCTMGFGVVFLLFTLMLVIGIKRDNRCLFFPWMISVVIEILLMIAVGLWYIGRYYRNLYSVLAAIILWCIDGVHQVYCFMCVVSHYQVVRDLQEPKFQILYP
;
A
#
# COMPACT_ATOMS: atom_id res chain seq x y z
N MET A 1 -10.58 10.69 26.35
CA MET A 1 -11.53 9.74 25.74
C MET A 1 -12.01 10.18 24.36
N LYS A 2 -12.55 11.39 24.14
CA LYS A 2 -12.98 11.88 22.80
C LYS A 2 -11.96 11.66 21.66
N GLY A 3 -10.68 11.97 21.88
CA GLY A 3 -9.64 11.82 20.84
C GLY A 3 -9.40 10.37 20.39
N ILE A 4 -9.61 9.39 21.26
CA ILE A 4 -9.42 7.96 20.92
C ILE A 4 -10.51 7.50 19.94
N TYR A 5 -11.76 7.88 20.20
CA TYR A 5 -12.88 7.53 19.30
C TYR A 5 -12.75 8.19 17.92
N VAL A 6 -12.26 9.44 17.88
CA VAL A 6 -11.98 10.13 16.62
C VAL A 6 -10.88 9.41 15.84
N ALA A 7 -9.76 9.09 16.48
CA ALA A 7 -8.67 8.37 15.85
C ALA A 7 -9.12 6.99 15.34
N ALA A 8 -9.87 6.24 16.15
CA ALA A 8 -10.41 4.94 15.75
C ALA A 8 -11.36 5.06 14.56
N GLY A 9 -12.26 6.05 14.55
CA GLY A 9 -13.15 6.33 13.42
C GLY A 9 -12.39 6.67 12.14
N CYS A 10 -11.34 7.48 12.23
CA CYS A 10 -10.47 7.78 11.09
C CYS A 10 -9.77 6.53 10.54
N THR A 11 -9.23 5.67 11.41
CA THR A 11 -8.57 4.42 10.99
C THR A 11 -9.56 3.44 10.35
N MET A 12 -10.77 3.30 10.91
CA MET A 12 -11.82 2.47 10.31
C MET A 12 -12.25 2.99 8.94
N GLY A 13 -12.46 4.31 8.82
CA GLY A 13 -12.78 4.94 7.55
C GLY A 13 -11.70 4.74 6.49
N PHE A 14 -10.43 4.93 6.87
CA PHE A 14 -9.29 4.64 6.01
C PHE A 14 -9.28 3.18 5.55
N GLY A 15 -9.50 2.22 6.44
CA GLY A 15 -9.56 0.79 6.11
C GLY A 15 -10.69 0.46 5.13
N VAL A 16 -11.87 1.06 5.29
CA VAL A 16 -12.99 0.86 4.34
C VAL A 16 -12.64 1.41 2.96
N VAL A 17 -12.04 2.60 2.87
CA VAL A 17 -11.60 3.17 1.60
C VAL A 17 -10.54 2.28 0.94
N PHE A 18 -9.61 1.75 1.72
CA PHE A 18 -8.59 0.83 1.23
C PHE A 18 -9.20 -0.46 0.68
N LEU A 19 -10.21 -1.03 1.34
CA LEU A 19 -10.97 -2.18 0.84
C LEU A 19 -11.72 -1.87 -0.46
N LEU A 20 -12.23 -0.65 -0.64
CA LEU A 20 -12.83 -0.26 -1.92
C LEU A 20 -11.78 -0.23 -3.04
N PHE A 21 -10.58 0.29 -2.76
CA PHE A 21 -9.49 0.30 -3.74
C PHE A 21 -8.96 -1.10 -4.07
N THR A 22 -8.96 -2.05 -3.12
CA THR A 22 -8.61 -3.45 -3.43
C THR A 22 -9.66 -4.09 -4.34
N LEU A 23 -10.95 -3.81 -4.15
CA LEU A 23 -11.99 -4.27 -5.08
C LEU A 23 -11.81 -3.68 -6.47
N MET A 24 -11.47 -2.39 -6.58
CA MET A 24 -11.15 -1.76 -7.86
C MET A 24 -9.95 -2.43 -8.54
N LEU A 25 -8.90 -2.78 -7.78
CA LEU A 25 -7.74 -3.50 -8.29
C LEU A 25 -8.14 -4.87 -8.86
N VAL A 26 -8.96 -5.65 -8.14
CA VAL A 26 -9.45 -6.96 -8.63
C VAL A 26 -10.24 -6.81 -9.93
N ILE A 27 -11.09 -5.77 -10.03
CA ILE A 27 -11.82 -5.48 -11.28
C ILE A 27 -10.84 -5.04 -12.39
N GLY A 28 -9.81 -4.26 -12.04
CA GLY A 28 -8.74 -3.82 -12.93
C GLY A 28 -7.99 -4.99 -13.56
N ILE A 29 -7.59 -5.96 -12.74
CA ILE A 29 -6.92 -7.18 -13.19
C ILE A 29 -7.84 -8.01 -14.10
N LYS A 30 -9.13 -8.17 -13.75
CA LYS A 30 -10.07 -8.95 -14.57
C LYS A 30 -10.39 -8.33 -15.92
N ARG A 31 -10.25 -7.01 -16.06
CA ARG A 31 -10.60 -6.25 -17.28
C ARG A 31 -9.37 -5.72 -18.02
N ASP A 32 -8.16 -6.11 -17.59
CA ASP A 32 -6.88 -5.55 -18.06
C ASP A 32 -6.89 -4.01 -18.11
N ASN A 33 -7.61 -3.35 -17.20
CA ASN A 33 -7.75 -1.90 -17.17
C ASN A 33 -6.72 -1.29 -16.22
N ARG A 34 -5.59 -0.86 -16.79
CA ARG A 34 -4.47 -0.25 -16.06
C ARG A 34 -4.85 0.94 -15.17
N CYS A 35 -5.89 1.70 -15.50
CA CYS A 35 -6.30 2.88 -14.71
C CYS A 35 -6.82 2.50 -13.31
N LEU A 36 -7.38 1.30 -13.16
CA LEU A 36 -7.95 0.82 -11.89
C LEU A 36 -6.88 0.34 -10.90
N PHE A 37 -5.61 0.26 -11.31
CA PHE A 37 -4.49 -0.12 -10.46
C PHE A 37 -3.99 1.07 -9.61
N PHE A 38 -4.07 2.28 -10.16
CA PHE A 38 -3.53 3.49 -9.53
C PHE A 38 -4.10 3.79 -8.14
N PRO A 39 -5.43 3.73 -7.89
CA PRO A 39 -5.97 4.05 -6.57
C PRO A 39 -5.36 3.19 -5.47
N TRP A 40 -5.23 1.88 -5.72
CA TRP A 40 -4.61 0.96 -4.78
C TRP A 40 -3.11 1.23 -4.62
N MET A 41 -2.37 1.39 -5.73
CA MET A 41 -0.92 1.66 -5.69
C MET A 41 -0.58 2.93 -4.90
N ILE A 42 -1.33 4.02 -5.09
CA ILE A 42 -1.13 5.27 -4.35
C ILE A 42 -1.43 5.07 -2.87
N SER A 43 -2.52 4.37 -2.54
CA SER A 43 -2.91 4.13 -1.16
C SER A 43 -1.89 3.31 -0.38
N VAL A 44 -1.27 2.30 -0.99
CA VAL A 44 -0.21 1.49 -0.37
C VAL A 44 1.06 2.30 -0.11
N VAL A 45 1.44 3.19 -1.04
CA VAL A 45 2.60 4.09 -0.80
C VAL A 45 2.33 5.02 0.38
N ILE A 46 1.12 5.58 0.48
CA ILE A 46 0.72 6.40 1.63
C ILE A 46 0.77 5.59 2.92
N GLU A 47 0.29 4.35 2.91
CA GLU A 47 0.30 3.46 4.06
C GLU A 47 1.72 3.12 4.52
N ILE A 48 2.64 2.82 3.60
CA ILE A 48 4.06 2.59 3.91
C ILE A 48 4.69 3.84 4.56
N LEU A 49 4.42 5.03 4.03
CA LEU A 49 4.93 6.29 4.60
C LEU A 49 4.35 6.55 6.00
N LEU A 50 3.06 6.31 6.20
CA LEU A 50 2.41 6.42 7.50
C LEU A 50 2.99 5.41 8.50
N MET A 51 3.23 4.16 8.08
CA MET A 51 3.82 3.13 8.93
C MET A 51 5.21 3.52 9.41
N ILE A 52 6.04 4.09 8.53
CA ILE A 52 7.38 4.60 8.90
C ILE A 52 7.25 5.79 9.85
N ALA A 53 6.43 6.79 9.53
CA ALA A 53 6.29 8.00 10.35
C ALA A 53 5.71 7.71 11.75
N VAL A 54 4.61 6.95 11.81
CA VAL A 54 3.93 6.60 13.06
C VAL A 54 4.77 5.61 13.86
N GLY A 55 5.45 4.66 13.22
CA GLY A 55 6.33 3.73 13.90
C GLY A 55 7.54 4.40 14.54
N LEU A 56 8.21 5.33 13.83
CA LEU A 56 9.30 6.14 14.38
C LEU A 56 8.83 6.96 15.58
N TRP A 57 7.68 7.61 15.44
CA TRP A 57 7.08 8.38 16.53
C TRP A 57 6.76 7.49 17.74
N TYR A 58 6.22 6.29 17.52
CA TYR A 58 5.88 5.35 18.58
C TYR A 58 7.12 4.86 19.32
N ILE A 59 8.20 4.49 18.61
CA ILE A 59 9.47 4.09 19.22
C ILE A 59 10.06 5.26 20.03
N GLY A 60 10.08 6.47 19.47
CA GLY A 60 10.59 7.66 20.16
C GLY A 60 9.80 8.04 21.41
N ARG A 61 8.48 7.79 21.43
CA ARG A 61 7.61 8.06 22.59
C ARG A 61 7.77 7.00 23.68
N TYR A 62 7.90 5.73 23.30
CA TYR A 62 7.81 4.58 24.21
C TYR A 62 9.14 3.83 24.38
N TYR A 63 10.28 4.42 24.01
CA TYR A 63 11.60 3.77 24.07
C TYR A 63 11.97 3.17 25.43
N ARG A 64 11.43 3.71 26.53
CA ARG A 64 11.65 3.21 27.88
C ARG A 64 10.93 1.88 28.15
N ASN A 65 9.87 1.58 27.39
CA ASN A 65 9.15 0.32 27.47
C ASN A 65 9.63 -0.63 26.36
N LEU A 66 10.51 -1.56 26.71
CA LEU A 66 11.12 -2.49 25.76
C LEU A 66 10.08 -3.33 25.00
N TYR A 67 8.99 -3.74 25.65
CA TYR A 67 7.92 -4.50 25.01
C TYR A 67 7.21 -3.71 23.91
N SER A 68 6.99 -2.42 24.14
CA SER A 68 6.38 -1.54 23.14
C SER A 68 7.29 -1.36 21.92
N VAL A 69 8.60 -1.22 22.14
CA VAL A 69 9.58 -1.10 21.05
C VAL A 69 9.67 -2.39 20.25
N LEU A 70 9.76 -3.55 20.91
CA LEU A 70 9.78 -4.85 20.25
C LEU A 70 8.52 -5.10 19.43
N ALA A 71 7.34 -4.78 19.98
CA ALA A 71 6.08 -4.91 19.26
C ALA A 71 6.04 -4.02 18.00
N ALA A 72 6.56 -2.80 18.07
CA ALA A 72 6.65 -1.91 16.92
C ALA A 72 7.60 -2.44 15.84
N ILE A 73 8.75 -2.98 16.22
CA ILE A 73 9.71 -3.58 15.27
C ILE A 73 9.11 -4.82 14.59
N ILE A 74 8.45 -5.69 15.35
CA ILE A 74 7.79 -6.88 14.79
C ILE A 74 6.70 -6.47 13.81
N LEU A 75 5.87 -5.48 14.17
CA LEU A 75 4.84 -4.95 13.29
C LEU A 75 5.44 -4.40 11.98
N TRP A 76 6.52 -3.64 12.07
CA TRP A 76 7.24 -3.15 10.89
C TRP A 76 7.81 -4.25 10.00
N CYS A 77 8.38 -5.31 10.60
CA CYS A 77 8.92 -6.42 9.83
C CYS A 77 7.83 -7.21 9.11
N ILE A 78 6.69 -7.46 9.77
CA ILE A 78 5.61 -8.25 9.17
C ILE A 78 4.87 -7.40 8.14
N ASP A 79 4.33 -6.26 8.57
CA ASP A 79 3.47 -5.44 7.72
C ASP A 79 4.26 -4.69 6.66
N GLY A 80 5.38 -4.06 7.03
CA GLY A 80 6.20 -3.29 6.10
C GLY A 80 6.78 -4.13 4.97
N VAL A 81 7.36 -5.31 5.28
CA VAL A 81 7.93 -6.20 4.26
C VAL A 81 6.82 -6.77 3.37
N HIS A 82 5.70 -7.18 3.96
CA HIS A 82 4.56 -7.71 3.21
C HIS A 82 3.97 -6.67 2.24
N GLN A 83 3.78 -5.43 2.70
CA GLN A 83 3.24 -4.33 1.90
C GLN A 83 4.16 -3.98 0.73
N VAL A 84 5.47 -3.90 0.96
CA VAL A 84 6.45 -3.66 -0.10
C VAL A 84 6.46 -4.80 -1.12
N TYR A 85 6.39 -6.06 -0.66
CA TYR A 85 6.27 -7.22 -1.54
C TYR A 85 5.01 -7.17 -2.41
N CYS A 86 3.83 -6.97 -1.81
CA CYS A 86 2.57 -6.86 -2.54
C CYS A 86 2.58 -5.69 -3.53
N PHE A 87 3.16 -4.55 -3.15
CA PHE A 87 3.32 -3.41 -4.05
C PHE A 87 4.16 -3.77 -5.28
N MET A 88 5.30 -4.45 -5.08
CA MET A 88 6.13 -4.92 -6.20
C MET A 88 5.39 -5.89 -7.12
N CYS A 89 4.60 -6.81 -6.57
CA CYS A 89 3.78 -7.72 -7.38
C CYS A 89 2.77 -6.98 -8.27
N VAL A 90 2.05 -6.00 -7.71
CA VAL A 90 1.05 -5.23 -8.46
C VAL A 90 1.71 -4.31 -9.50
N VAL A 91 2.86 -3.70 -9.17
CA VAL A 91 3.65 -2.91 -10.13
C VAL A 91 4.13 -3.78 -11.28
N SER A 92 4.62 -4.98 -11.00
CA SER A 92 5.05 -5.93 -12.03
C SER A 92 3.89 -6.30 -12.96
N HIS A 93 2.71 -6.60 -12.40
CA HIS A 93 1.53 -6.90 -13.21
C HIS A 93 1.06 -5.69 -14.04
N TYR A 94 1.11 -4.48 -13.46
CA TYR A 94 0.82 -3.24 -14.19
C TYR A 94 1.73 -3.06 -15.40
N GLN A 95 3.03 -3.33 -15.26
CA GLN A 95 4.00 -3.25 -16.37
C GLN A 95 3.64 -4.23 -17.48
N VAL A 96 3.29 -5.48 -17.14
CA VAL A 96 2.86 -6.48 -18.12
C VAL A 96 1.62 -6.00 -18.90
N VAL A 97 0.59 -5.52 -18.19
CA VAL A 97 -0.64 -5.01 -18.82
C VAL A 97 -0.33 -3.82 -19.73
N ARG A 98 0.53 -2.89 -19.28
CA ARG A 98 0.96 -1.75 -20.09
C ARG A 98 1.65 -2.19 -21.38
N ASP A 99 2.60 -3.12 -21.29
CA ASP A 99 3.39 -3.58 -22.43
C ASP A 99 2.54 -4.40 -23.44
N LEU A 100 1.42 -4.99 -22.98
CA LEU A 100 0.41 -5.62 -23.84
C LEU A 100 -0.50 -4.60 -24.54
N GLN A 101 -0.77 -3.46 -23.90
CA GLN A 101 -1.65 -2.41 -24.42
C GLN A 101 -0.92 -1.40 -25.33
N GLU A 102 0.39 -1.27 -25.19
CA GLU A 102 1.19 -0.36 -26.01
C GLU A 102 1.47 -0.93 -27.41
N PRO A 103 1.23 -0.16 -28.49
CA PRO A 103 1.55 -0.63 -29.84
C PRO A 103 3.06 -0.79 -29.99
N LYS A 104 3.52 -2.00 -30.32
CA LYS A 104 4.93 -2.26 -30.60
C LYS A 104 5.26 -1.82 -32.02
N PHE A 105 5.96 -0.69 -32.15
CA PHE A 105 6.51 -0.28 -33.44
C PHE A 105 7.62 -1.24 -33.84
N GLN A 106 7.33 -2.09 -34.83
CA GLN A 106 8.36 -2.87 -35.50
C GLN A 106 8.97 -1.98 -36.59
N ILE A 107 10.25 -1.66 -36.45
CA ILE A 107 11.02 -1.01 -37.51
C ILE A 107 11.31 -2.11 -38.55
N LEU A 108 10.47 -2.21 -39.59
CA LEU A 108 10.60 -3.25 -40.61
C LEU A 108 11.82 -3.03 -41.53
N TYR A 109 12.34 -1.82 -41.60
CA TYR A 109 13.51 -1.45 -42.40
C TYR A 109 14.18 -0.20 -41.80
N PRO A 110 15.52 -0.06 -41.92
CA PRO A 110 16.25 1.11 -41.45
C PRO A 110 15.89 2.40 -42.21
#